data_AF-A0A7F8R3X6-F1
#
_entry.id   AF-A0A7F8R3X6-F1
#
_cell.length_a   1.000
_cell.length_b   1.000
_cell.length_c   1.000
_cell.angle_alpha   90.00
_cell.angle_beta   90.00
_cell.angle_gamma   90.00
#
_symmetry.space_group_name_H-M   'P 1'
#
loop_
_entity.id
_entity.type
_entity.pdbx_description
1 polymer ?
#
loop_
_entity_poly.entity_id
_entity_poly.type
_entity_poly.pdbx_seq_one_letter_code
_entity_poly.pdbx_strand_id
1 'polypeptide(L)'
;MHFPEFTDEKSKAEETQGPAILTGSLGKSLSTPPHCLLYSFLLLHPPLPQPGQLSCIAFPPKEEKYLQQVVDCLPCILILGQDCNVKCQLLNLLLGVQVLPTARLGSEENCKLRRLRFTYGTQTRLSLALPGQYELVHTLVAHQGNWETIPEEDLEVQEDGEDAAPVLAELEVTMHHALLQDVDIVVAPCQGLRPAVDVLGDLVNDFLPVITYALHKDELSERDEQELQEIRKYFSFPVFFFKVPQLGSEIIASCTRRIESERSALHHQLMGLGYLSSSHCNCGAPGQDTKAQSMLVEQSEKLRHLSTFSQQVLQTRLVDAAKALNRVHCLCLDIFINQAFDMQRDLQITPKRLEYTRKKENELYESLMNIANRKQEEMKDMIVETLNTMKEELLDDAANMEFKDVIVPENGEAVGTREIKCCIRQIQELIISRLNQAVANKLISSVDYLRESFVGTLERCLQSLEKSQDVSVHITSNYLKQILNAAYHVEVTFHSGSSVTRMLWEQIKQIIQRITWVSPPAITLEWKRKVAQEAIESLSASKLAKSICSQFRTRLNSSHEAFAASLRQFVFGVLLNAGYTVNP
;
A
#
# COMPACT_ATOMS: atom_id res chain seq x y z
N MET A 1 13.54 -23.45 -48.65
CA MET A 1 12.12 -23.56 -49.07
C MET A 1 11.37 -22.44 -48.40
N HIS A 2 11.19 -21.31 -49.08
CA HIS A 2 10.28 -20.26 -48.65
C HIS A 2 9.81 -19.47 -49.88
N PHE A 3 8.48 -19.40 -49.97
CA PHE A 3 7.59 -18.53 -50.74
C PHE A 3 7.63 -18.53 -52.28
N PRO A 4 6.44 -18.59 -52.89
CA PRO A 4 6.11 -17.77 -54.04
C PRO A 4 5.13 -16.65 -53.64
N GLU A 5 5.40 -15.46 -54.18
CA GLU A 5 4.42 -14.38 -54.39
C GLU A 5 3.31 -14.84 -55.35
N PHE A 6 2.09 -14.29 -55.23
CA PHE A 6 1.34 -13.76 -56.38
C PHE A 6 0.13 -12.92 -55.90
N THR A 7 0.17 -11.63 -56.25
CA THR A 7 -0.89 -10.73 -56.77
C THR A 7 -2.25 -10.55 -56.10
N ASP A 8 -2.46 -9.29 -55.68
CA ASP A 8 -3.52 -8.35 -56.09
C ASP A 8 -4.87 -8.92 -56.58
N GLU A 9 -5.92 -8.73 -55.78
CA GLU A 9 -7.30 -8.66 -56.25
C GLU A 9 -8.07 -7.53 -55.56
N LYS A 10 -8.44 -6.51 -56.35
CA LYS A 10 -9.37 -5.43 -56.01
C LYS A 10 -10.75 -6.00 -55.66
N SER A 11 -11.32 -5.61 -54.52
CA SER A 11 -12.78 -5.45 -54.44
C SER A 11 -13.24 -4.48 -53.33
N LYS A 12 -13.93 -3.43 -53.80
CA LYS A 12 -15.00 -2.62 -53.19
C LYS A 12 -14.89 -2.20 -51.72
N ALA A 13 -14.58 -0.92 -51.53
CA ALA A 13 -14.95 -0.16 -50.35
C ALA A 13 -16.47 0.13 -50.34
N GLU A 14 -17.13 -0.19 -49.23
CA GLU A 14 -18.43 0.36 -48.84
C GLU A 14 -18.18 1.36 -47.71
N GLU A 15 -18.46 2.63 -47.99
CA GLU A 15 -18.41 3.73 -47.03
C GLU A 15 -19.45 3.51 -45.92
N THR A 16 -19.01 3.54 -44.67
CA THR A 16 -19.88 3.90 -43.54
C THR A 16 -19.21 5.03 -42.75
N GLN A 17 -19.92 6.15 -42.71
CA GLN A 17 -19.51 7.44 -42.16
C GLN A 17 -19.28 7.37 -40.64
N GLY A 18 -18.07 7.72 -40.20
CA GLY A 18 -17.75 8.15 -38.84
C GLY A 18 -17.52 9.68 -38.81
N PRO A 19 -17.81 10.37 -37.69
CA PRO A 19 -17.91 11.83 -37.67
C PRO A 19 -16.54 12.53 -37.75
N ALA A 20 -16.58 13.70 -38.36
CA ALA A 20 -15.46 14.55 -38.74
C ALA A 20 -14.54 14.95 -37.56
N ILE A 21 -13.23 14.79 -37.77
CA ILE A 21 -12.19 15.45 -36.97
C ILE A 21 -12.04 16.87 -37.51
N LEU A 22 -12.52 17.85 -36.74
CA LEU A 22 -12.24 19.27 -36.96
C LEU A 22 -10.77 19.55 -36.60
N THR A 23 -9.96 19.76 -37.64
CA THR A 23 -8.65 20.38 -37.56
C THR A 23 -8.81 21.87 -37.26
N GLY A 24 -8.45 22.28 -36.06
CA GLY A 24 -8.45 23.69 -35.63
C GLY A 24 -7.10 24.06 -35.03
N SER A 25 -6.33 24.85 -35.78
CA SER A 25 -5.10 25.52 -35.34
C SER A 25 -5.41 26.61 -34.31
N LEU A 26 -4.77 26.55 -33.13
CA LEU A 26 -4.46 27.66 -32.22
C LEU A 26 -3.29 27.18 -31.34
N GLY A 27 -2.11 27.77 -31.29
CA GLY A 27 -1.74 29.16 -31.58
C GLY A 27 -1.79 30.01 -30.31
N LYS A 28 -0.77 29.85 -29.47
CA LYS A 28 -0.34 30.69 -28.32
C LYS A 28 -1.00 30.44 -26.95
N SER A 29 -0.10 30.43 -25.96
CA SER A 29 -0.29 30.78 -24.54
C SER A 29 -1.07 29.79 -23.65
N LEU A 30 -0.35 28.86 -23.02
CA LEU A 30 -0.70 28.39 -21.67
C LEU A 30 0.56 28.06 -20.87
N SER A 31 0.94 29.01 -20.02
CA SER A 31 1.70 28.78 -18.79
C SER A 31 0.79 28.08 -17.79
N THR A 32 0.84 26.75 -17.71
CA THR A 32 0.25 25.98 -16.61
C THR A 32 1.16 24.78 -16.30
N PRO A 33 1.50 24.54 -15.03
CA PRO A 33 2.39 23.44 -14.65
C PRO A 33 1.73 22.07 -14.93
N PRO A 34 2.53 21.03 -15.23
CA PRO A 34 2.06 19.70 -15.62
C PRO A 34 1.27 18.96 -14.51
N HIS A 35 1.26 19.48 -13.29
CA HIS A 35 0.48 18.94 -12.17
C HIS A 35 -1.05 19.06 -12.33
N CYS A 36 -1.56 19.92 -13.23
CA CYS A 36 -3.02 20.11 -13.38
C CYS A 36 -3.72 19.13 -14.33
N LEU A 37 -3.02 18.51 -15.28
CA LEU A 37 -3.66 17.64 -16.27
C LEU A 37 -3.92 16.22 -15.74
N LEU A 38 -3.12 15.73 -14.80
CA LEU A 38 -3.39 14.48 -14.08
C LEU A 38 -4.50 14.63 -13.02
N TYR A 39 -4.64 15.79 -12.39
CA TYR A 39 -5.69 16.06 -11.42
C TYR A 39 -7.08 16.28 -12.05
N SER A 40 -7.13 16.81 -13.29
CA SER A 40 -8.40 17.11 -13.97
C SER A 40 -9.15 15.86 -14.44
N PHE A 41 -8.46 14.72 -14.58
CA PHE A 41 -9.10 13.43 -14.90
C PHE A 41 -9.65 12.68 -13.68
N LEU A 42 -9.38 13.16 -12.46
CA LEU A 42 -9.75 12.51 -11.19
C LEU A 42 -11.00 13.11 -10.50
N LEU A 43 -11.63 14.14 -11.08
CA LEU A 43 -12.72 14.91 -10.42
C LEU A 43 -14.15 14.62 -10.93
N LEU A 44 -14.38 13.53 -11.66
CA LEU A 44 -15.72 13.03 -11.97
C LEU A 44 -15.94 11.67 -11.26
N HIS A 45 -16.61 11.73 -10.10
CA HIS A 45 -16.90 10.64 -9.14
C HIS A 45 -17.42 9.32 -9.72
N PRO A 46 -17.11 8.17 -9.06
CA PRO A 46 -17.86 7.64 -7.89
C PRO A 46 -16.98 7.59 -6.61
N PRO A 47 -17.47 7.11 -5.43
CA PRO A 47 -16.70 7.23 -4.19
C PRO A 47 -15.46 6.32 -4.24
N LEU A 48 -14.33 6.87 -3.81
CA LEU A 48 -13.04 6.18 -3.72
C LEU A 48 -13.19 4.86 -2.94
N PRO A 49 -12.59 3.74 -3.43
CA PRO A 49 -12.49 2.52 -2.65
C PRO A 49 -11.66 2.80 -1.37
N GLN A 50 -11.96 2.05 -0.30
CA GLN A 50 -11.37 2.26 1.03
C GLN A 50 -9.83 2.34 1.00
N PRO A 51 -9.18 3.01 1.98
CA PRO A 51 -7.76 3.41 1.96
C PRO A 51 -6.69 2.30 1.91
N GLY A 52 -7.01 1.06 1.52
CA GLY A 52 -6.09 -0.06 1.43
C GLY A 52 -5.86 -0.64 0.02
N GLN A 53 -6.62 -0.22 -1.00
CA GLN A 53 -6.52 -0.80 -2.36
C GLN A 53 -5.88 0.11 -3.43
N LEU A 54 -5.73 1.41 -3.15
CA LEU A 54 -5.03 2.38 -4.02
C LEU A 54 -3.65 2.79 -3.47
N SER A 55 -3.26 2.32 -2.27
CA SER A 55 -1.94 2.55 -1.68
C SER A 55 -0.81 1.83 -2.42
N CYS A 56 -1.10 1.09 -3.49
CA CYS A 56 -0.16 0.29 -4.25
C CYS A 56 0.45 1.01 -5.47
N ILE A 57 -0.08 2.17 -5.87
CA ILE A 57 0.42 2.93 -7.02
C ILE A 57 1.07 4.21 -6.52
N ALA A 58 2.24 4.05 -5.89
CA ALA A 58 3.09 5.18 -5.54
C ALA A 58 4.25 5.24 -6.54
N PHE A 59 4.59 6.46 -6.98
CA PHE A 59 5.83 6.67 -7.70
C PHE A 59 6.98 6.27 -6.78
N PRO A 60 7.93 5.41 -7.21
CA PRO A 60 9.07 5.07 -6.38
C PRO A 60 9.85 6.32 -5.95
N PRO A 61 10.03 6.59 -4.63
CA PRO A 61 10.48 7.89 -4.14
C PRO A 61 11.92 8.23 -4.58
N LYS A 62 12.74 7.21 -4.88
CA LYS A 62 14.11 7.43 -5.37
C LYS A 62 14.10 7.93 -6.81
N GLU A 63 13.31 7.29 -7.67
CA GLU A 63 13.12 7.66 -9.06
C GLU A 63 12.43 9.01 -9.19
N GLU A 64 11.43 9.30 -8.34
CA GLU A 64 10.76 10.60 -8.29
C GLU A 64 11.76 11.72 -7.97
N LYS A 65 12.51 11.57 -6.87
CA LYS A 65 13.54 12.54 -6.47
C LYS A 65 14.57 12.76 -7.58
N TYR A 66 15.05 11.67 -8.19
CA TYR A 66 16.04 11.76 -9.28
C TYR A 66 15.48 12.50 -10.51
N LEU A 67 14.26 12.16 -10.95
CA LEU A 67 13.64 12.80 -12.11
C LEU A 67 13.34 14.27 -11.83
N GLN A 68 12.88 14.59 -10.63
CA GLN A 68 12.65 15.96 -10.21
C GLN A 68 13.94 16.77 -10.22
N GLN A 69 15.04 16.23 -9.68
CA GLN A 69 16.36 16.86 -9.78
C GLN A 69 16.77 17.12 -11.23
N VAL A 70 16.54 16.19 -12.15
CA VAL A 70 16.94 16.39 -13.55
C VAL A 70 16.12 17.49 -14.25
N VAL A 71 14.85 17.68 -13.88
CA VAL A 71 13.95 18.66 -14.50
C VAL A 71 14.10 20.06 -13.88
N ASP A 72 14.34 20.13 -12.57
CA ASP A 72 14.37 21.39 -11.83
C ASP A 72 15.76 22.08 -11.87
N CYS A 73 16.81 21.37 -12.28
CA CYS A 73 18.18 21.88 -12.31
C CYS A 73 18.56 22.50 -13.67
N LEU A 74 19.29 23.62 -13.61
CA LEU A 74 19.91 24.25 -14.78
C LEU A 74 21.26 23.59 -15.11
N PRO A 75 21.67 23.57 -16.40
CA PRO A 75 23.04 23.25 -16.78
C PRO A 75 24.05 24.22 -16.16
N CYS A 76 25.16 23.67 -15.68
CA CYS A 76 26.24 24.45 -15.09
C CYS A 76 27.60 23.97 -15.64
N ILE A 77 28.45 24.88 -16.12
CA ILE A 77 29.85 24.56 -16.42
C ILE A 77 30.64 24.74 -15.13
N LEU A 78 31.20 23.65 -14.61
CA LEU A 78 32.06 23.68 -13.43
C LEU A 78 33.52 23.64 -13.86
N ILE A 79 34.27 24.69 -13.53
CA ILE A 79 35.68 24.85 -13.86
C ILE A 79 36.54 24.44 -12.65
N LEU A 80 37.19 23.29 -12.81
CA LEU A 80 38.28 22.77 -11.98
C LEU A 80 39.62 23.02 -12.69
N GLY A 81 40.75 22.75 -12.03
CA GLY A 81 42.06 22.85 -12.69
C GLY A 81 43.23 22.90 -11.72
N GLN A 82 44.45 22.81 -12.28
CA GLN A 82 45.72 22.71 -11.55
C GLN A 82 45.98 23.91 -10.63
N ASP A 83 45.60 25.11 -11.07
CA ASP A 83 45.85 26.35 -10.35
C ASP A 83 44.74 27.39 -10.58
N CYS A 84 44.68 28.38 -9.69
CA CYS A 84 43.69 29.45 -9.71
C CYS A 84 43.74 30.29 -11.00
N ASN A 85 44.96 30.57 -11.51
CA ASN A 85 45.14 31.45 -12.66
C ASN A 85 44.59 30.80 -13.93
N VAL A 86 44.86 29.52 -14.14
CA VAL A 86 44.40 28.78 -15.31
C VAL A 86 42.89 28.59 -15.33
N LYS A 87 42.27 28.41 -14.15
CA LYS A 87 40.80 28.43 -14.04
C LYS A 87 40.23 29.79 -14.46
N CYS A 88 40.83 30.89 -14.00
CA CYS A 88 40.42 32.25 -14.35
C CYS A 88 40.61 32.55 -15.84
N GLN A 89 41.74 32.12 -16.41
CA GLN A 89 42.03 32.24 -17.84
C GLN A 89 41.02 31.46 -18.68
N LEU A 90 40.67 30.24 -18.28
CA LEU A 90 39.65 29.48 -18.98
C LEU A 90 38.28 30.17 -18.94
N LEU A 91 37.87 30.73 -17.80
CA LEU A 91 36.64 31.51 -17.74
C LEU A 91 36.66 32.69 -18.72
N ASN A 92 37.73 33.47 -18.71
CA ASN A 92 37.88 34.61 -19.63
C ASN A 92 37.82 34.16 -21.10
N LEU A 93 38.41 33.02 -21.44
CA LEU A 93 38.33 32.43 -22.78
C LEU A 93 36.90 32.01 -23.15
N LEU A 94 36.14 31.42 -22.22
CA LEU A 94 34.76 31.00 -22.45
C LEU A 94 33.81 32.19 -22.64
N LEU A 95 34.04 33.27 -21.88
CA LEU A 95 33.26 34.51 -22.00
C LEU A 95 33.75 35.40 -23.14
N GLY A 96 34.93 35.14 -23.71
CA GLY A 96 35.55 35.99 -24.73
C GLY A 96 35.87 37.42 -24.24
N VAL A 97 35.84 37.63 -22.92
CA VAL A 97 36.07 38.92 -22.26
C VAL A 97 36.96 38.68 -21.05
N GLN A 98 37.92 39.57 -20.82
CA GLN A 98 38.79 39.51 -19.65
C GLN A 98 38.05 40.09 -18.43
N VAL A 99 37.31 39.25 -17.71
CA VAL A 99 36.57 39.65 -16.51
C VAL A 99 37.40 39.44 -15.24
N LEU A 100 38.17 38.34 -15.20
CA LEU A 100 39.04 38.01 -14.08
C LEU A 100 40.50 38.44 -14.34
N PRO A 101 41.24 38.88 -13.31
CA PRO A 101 42.66 39.17 -13.42
C PRO A 101 43.46 37.88 -13.68
N THR A 102 44.48 37.95 -14.54
CA THR A 102 45.31 36.80 -14.97
C THR A 102 46.81 36.96 -14.72
N ALA A 103 47.24 38.13 -14.24
CA ALA A 103 48.66 38.49 -14.13
C ALA A 103 49.24 38.39 -12.71
N ARG A 104 48.41 38.32 -11.65
CA ARG A 104 48.87 38.50 -10.26
C ARG A 104 48.11 37.75 -9.15
N LEU A 105 47.29 36.74 -9.46
CA LEU A 105 46.85 35.80 -8.40
C LEU A 105 48.11 35.19 -7.77
N GLY A 106 48.24 35.24 -6.44
CA GLY A 106 49.48 34.95 -5.71
C GLY A 106 50.15 33.60 -6.06
N SER A 107 51.38 33.37 -5.59
CA SER A 107 52.06 32.07 -5.74
C SER A 107 51.12 30.92 -5.35
N GLU A 108 51.14 29.78 -6.06
CA GLU A 108 50.21 28.64 -5.90
C GLU A 108 49.96 28.25 -4.41
N GLU A 109 50.94 28.46 -3.53
CA GLU A 109 50.88 28.15 -2.10
C GLU A 109 50.02 29.11 -1.25
N ASN A 110 49.76 30.33 -1.71
CA ASN A 110 49.04 31.38 -0.97
C ASN A 110 47.75 31.84 -1.67
N CYS A 111 47.33 31.22 -2.77
CA CYS A 111 46.06 31.57 -3.44
C CYS A 111 44.89 31.34 -2.47
N LYS A 112 44.06 32.36 -2.21
CA LYS A 112 42.85 32.28 -1.39
C LYS A 112 41.57 32.50 -2.19
N LEU A 113 41.60 32.17 -3.48
CA LEU A 113 40.46 32.33 -4.38
C LEU A 113 39.23 31.61 -3.84
N ARG A 114 38.17 32.36 -3.56
CA ARG A 114 36.87 31.83 -3.17
C ARG A 114 36.14 31.25 -4.38
N ARG A 115 35.05 30.52 -4.13
CA ARG A 115 34.19 30.05 -5.22
C ARG A 115 33.57 31.24 -5.95
N LEU A 116 33.58 31.20 -7.27
CA LEU A 116 32.94 32.23 -8.09
C LEU A 116 31.76 31.62 -8.85
N ARG A 117 30.65 32.34 -8.92
CA ARG A 117 29.46 31.93 -9.67
C ARG A 117 29.04 33.03 -10.63
N PHE A 118 29.05 32.72 -11.91
CA PHE A 118 28.64 33.62 -12.98
C PHE A 118 27.26 33.23 -13.47
N THR A 119 26.33 34.20 -13.44
CA THR A 119 24.93 34.02 -13.85
C THR A 119 24.49 35.16 -14.76
N TYR A 120 23.38 34.96 -15.48
CA TYR A 120 22.86 36.00 -16.35
C TYR A 120 22.27 37.17 -15.58
N GLY A 121 22.66 38.38 -15.97
CA GLY A 121 22.07 39.63 -15.51
C GLY A 121 21.90 40.62 -16.66
N THR A 122 20.94 41.53 -16.55
CA THR A 122 20.83 42.67 -17.49
C THR A 122 21.89 43.73 -17.25
N GLN A 123 22.50 43.72 -16.06
CA GLN A 123 23.58 44.59 -15.64
C GLN A 123 24.65 43.76 -14.96
N THR A 124 25.90 44.24 -15.02
CA THR A 124 26.99 43.61 -14.28
C THR A 124 26.91 44.02 -12.82
N ARG A 125 26.67 43.06 -11.92
CA ARG A 125 26.66 43.28 -10.46
C ARG A 125 27.40 42.15 -9.76
N LEU A 126 28.16 42.54 -8.74
CA LEU A 126 28.83 41.63 -7.81
C LEU A 126 28.11 41.65 -6.46
N SER A 127 27.92 40.46 -5.90
CA SER A 127 27.42 40.23 -4.55
C SER A 127 28.18 39.09 -3.91
N LEU A 128 28.33 39.14 -2.59
CA LEU A 128 28.90 38.03 -1.83
C LEU A 128 27.76 37.29 -1.14
N ALA A 129 27.59 36.00 -1.41
CA ALA A 129 26.45 35.24 -0.93
C ALA A 129 26.86 33.91 -0.29
N LEU A 130 26.15 33.52 0.76
CA LEU A 130 26.22 32.16 1.28
C LEU A 130 25.35 31.23 0.42
N PRO A 131 25.81 29.99 0.13
CA PRO A 131 25.06 29.05 -0.69
C PRO A 131 23.60 28.92 -0.27
N GLY A 132 22.70 29.40 -1.14
CA GLY A 132 21.26 29.19 -1.06
C GLY A 132 20.45 30.08 -0.09
N GLN A 133 21.04 31.04 0.64
CA GLN A 133 20.26 31.67 1.73
C GLN A 133 20.47 33.17 2.02
N TYR A 134 21.67 33.77 1.90
CA TYR A 134 21.87 35.16 2.37
C TYR A 134 22.95 35.93 1.59
N GLU A 135 22.62 37.12 1.09
CA GLU A 135 23.61 38.11 0.62
C GLU A 135 24.30 38.70 1.85
N LEU A 136 25.62 38.57 1.92
CA LEU A 136 26.43 39.19 2.96
C LEU A 136 26.51 40.70 2.67
N VAL A 137 26.17 41.51 3.68
CA VAL A 137 26.33 42.97 3.62
C VAL A 137 27.82 43.30 3.74
N HIS A 138 28.54 43.12 2.64
CA HIS A 138 29.96 43.43 2.52
C HIS A 138 30.14 44.51 1.45
N THR A 139 30.97 45.52 1.76
CA THR A 139 31.27 46.59 0.79
C THR A 139 32.40 46.10 -0.10
N LEU A 140 32.05 45.55 -1.27
CA LEU A 140 33.03 45.11 -2.25
C LEU A 140 33.80 46.30 -2.82
N VAL A 141 35.08 46.11 -3.13
CA VAL A 141 35.91 47.11 -3.81
C VAL A 141 35.28 47.48 -5.15
N ALA A 142 34.68 46.50 -5.83
CA ALA A 142 33.91 46.68 -7.05
C ALA A 142 32.75 47.68 -6.95
N HIS A 143 32.26 48.01 -5.75
CA HIS A 143 31.21 49.02 -5.55
C HIS A 143 31.75 50.44 -5.37
N GLN A 144 33.06 50.61 -5.18
CA GLN A 144 33.69 51.88 -4.85
C GLN A 144 34.17 52.66 -6.10
N GLY A 145 34.15 52.06 -7.28
CA GLY A 145 34.58 52.69 -8.52
C GLY A 145 34.48 51.77 -9.73
N ASN A 146 34.97 52.25 -10.88
CA ASN A 146 35.06 51.46 -12.10
C ASN A 146 36.30 50.57 -12.04
N TRP A 147 36.18 49.36 -12.57
CA TRP A 147 37.23 48.37 -12.66
C TRP A 147 37.24 47.77 -14.07
N GLU A 148 38.43 47.42 -14.58
CA GLU A 148 38.57 46.74 -15.87
C GLU A 148 38.39 45.23 -15.72
N THR A 149 38.93 44.67 -14.63
CA THR A 149 38.72 43.29 -14.17
C THR A 149 38.27 43.31 -12.72
N ILE A 150 37.59 42.26 -12.27
CA ILE A 150 37.16 42.15 -10.86
C ILE A 150 38.37 42.35 -9.93
N PRO A 151 38.29 43.23 -8.92
CA PRO A 151 39.38 43.45 -7.96
C PRO A 151 39.81 42.16 -7.26
N GLU A 152 41.12 41.96 -7.10
CA GLU A 152 41.68 40.74 -6.49
C GLU A 152 41.21 40.59 -5.03
N GLU A 153 41.00 41.71 -4.32
CA GLU A 153 40.54 41.75 -2.94
C GLU A 153 39.12 41.17 -2.77
N ASP A 154 38.28 41.28 -3.80
CA ASP A 154 36.92 40.74 -3.79
C ASP A 154 36.91 39.23 -4.14
N LEU A 155 37.95 38.74 -4.82
CA LEU A 155 38.12 37.34 -5.23
C LEU A 155 38.71 36.46 -4.12
N GLU A 156 39.49 37.04 -3.21
CA GLU A 156 40.18 36.29 -2.17
C GLU A 156 39.42 36.32 -0.83
N VAL A 157 39.52 35.23 -0.07
CA VAL A 157 39.03 35.19 1.32
C VAL A 157 40.02 35.92 2.22
N GLN A 158 39.54 36.95 2.92
CA GLN A 158 40.29 37.62 3.97
C GLN A 158 40.22 36.78 5.25
N GLU A 159 41.36 36.26 5.71
CA GLU A 159 41.47 35.43 6.92
C GLU A 159 41.61 36.30 8.18
N ASP A 160 40.57 37.05 8.51
CA ASP A 160 40.52 37.83 9.74
C ASP A 160 39.33 37.39 10.60
N GLY A 161 39.42 36.20 11.21
CA GLY A 161 38.48 35.75 12.25
C GLY A 161 38.29 34.23 12.37
N GLU A 162 37.67 33.79 13.47
CA GLU A 162 37.23 32.40 13.70
C GLU A 162 35.92 32.05 12.96
N ASP A 163 35.33 33.00 12.22
CA ASP A 163 34.06 32.81 11.53
C ASP A 163 34.23 32.01 10.23
N ALA A 164 33.42 30.97 10.04
CA ALA A 164 33.41 30.13 8.84
C ALA A 164 32.63 30.77 7.67
N ALA A 165 31.80 31.79 7.93
CA ALA A 165 30.95 32.39 6.90
C ALA A 165 31.73 33.01 5.72
N PRO A 166 32.84 33.76 5.92
CA PRO A 166 33.63 34.33 4.81
C PRO A 166 34.26 33.29 3.89
N VAL A 167 34.61 32.12 4.43
CA VAL A 167 35.20 30.97 3.70
C VAL A 167 34.15 30.26 2.84
N LEU A 168 32.92 30.15 3.34
CA LEU A 168 31.81 29.49 2.65
C LEU A 168 31.12 30.40 1.63
N ALA A 169 31.28 31.72 1.76
CA ALA A 169 30.64 32.68 0.87
C ALA A 169 31.26 32.68 -0.54
N GLU A 170 30.40 32.54 -1.54
CA GLU A 170 30.74 32.62 -2.95
C GLU A 170 30.53 34.03 -3.50
N LEU A 171 31.41 34.43 -4.43
CA LEU A 171 31.22 35.67 -5.18
C LEU A 171 30.28 35.40 -6.34
N GLU A 172 29.08 35.95 -6.26
CA GLU A 172 28.10 35.91 -7.34
C GLU A 172 28.31 37.11 -8.27
N VAL A 173 28.53 36.80 -9.55
CA VAL A 173 28.73 37.78 -10.61
C VAL A 173 27.58 37.61 -11.60
N THR A 174 26.65 38.55 -11.56
CA THR A 174 25.62 38.68 -12.60
C THR A 174 26.18 39.51 -13.73
N MET A 175 26.03 39.10 -14.99
CA MET A 175 26.46 39.92 -16.13
C MET A 175 25.69 39.61 -17.41
N HIS A 176 25.68 40.59 -18.34
CA HIS A 176 25.02 40.42 -19.63
C HIS A 176 25.92 39.68 -20.61
N HIS A 177 25.72 38.37 -20.73
CA HIS A 177 26.47 37.53 -21.66
C HIS A 177 25.58 36.43 -22.25
N ALA A 178 25.71 36.17 -23.56
CA ALA A 178 24.83 35.24 -24.28
C ALA A 178 24.93 33.79 -23.74
N LEU A 179 26.14 33.32 -23.40
CA LEU A 179 26.33 31.98 -22.82
C LEU A 179 25.62 31.83 -21.47
N LEU A 180 25.55 32.91 -20.66
CA LEU A 180 25.00 32.84 -19.31
C LEU A 180 23.47 32.77 -19.29
N GLN A 181 22.80 33.06 -20.40
CA GLN A 181 21.33 33.02 -20.49
C GLN A 181 20.77 31.63 -20.19
N ASP A 182 21.50 30.58 -20.58
CA ASP A 182 21.06 29.19 -20.49
C ASP A 182 21.94 28.34 -19.57
N VAL A 183 23.09 28.86 -19.13
CA VAL A 183 24.13 28.10 -18.42
C VAL A 183 24.81 28.94 -17.34
N ASP A 184 24.82 28.45 -16.10
CA ASP A 184 25.64 29.03 -15.04
C ASP A 184 27.10 28.57 -15.20
N ILE A 185 28.06 29.43 -14.85
CA ILE A 185 29.48 29.03 -14.80
C ILE A 185 29.98 29.16 -13.38
N VAL A 186 30.46 28.06 -12.81
CA VAL A 186 31.05 28.03 -11.47
C VAL A 186 32.53 27.78 -11.58
N VAL A 187 33.34 28.64 -10.97
CA VAL A 187 34.78 28.44 -10.81
C VAL A 187 35.03 27.91 -9.41
N ALA A 188 35.63 26.72 -9.32
CA ALA A 188 35.95 26.14 -8.03
C ALA A 188 36.99 27.01 -7.28
N PRO A 189 36.89 27.09 -5.94
CA PRO A 189 37.88 27.78 -5.11
C PRO A 189 39.27 27.19 -5.26
N CYS A 190 40.28 27.83 -4.68
CA CYS A 190 41.60 27.22 -4.55
C CYS A 190 41.52 25.91 -3.75
N GLN A 191 42.35 24.92 -4.11
CA GLN A 191 42.33 23.60 -3.48
C GLN A 191 42.65 23.67 -1.97
N GLY A 192 43.49 24.63 -1.55
CA GLY A 192 43.83 24.85 -0.14
C GLY A 192 42.65 25.34 0.71
N LEU A 193 41.67 26.02 0.12
CA LEU A 193 40.45 26.44 0.81
C LEU A 193 39.41 25.33 0.84
N ARG A 194 39.19 24.66 -0.31
CA ARG A 194 38.23 23.57 -0.41
C ARG A 194 38.57 22.58 -1.53
N PRO A 195 38.69 21.27 -1.25
CA PRO A 195 38.95 20.25 -2.27
C PRO A 195 37.86 20.19 -3.36
N ALA A 196 38.25 19.87 -4.59
CA ALA A 196 37.30 19.78 -5.72
C ALA A 196 36.22 18.71 -5.52
N VAL A 197 36.52 17.62 -4.81
CA VAL A 197 35.54 16.56 -4.49
C VAL A 197 34.39 17.09 -3.65
N ASP A 198 34.68 17.97 -2.68
CA ASP A 198 33.66 18.57 -1.82
C ASP A 198 32.83 19.62 -2.58
N VAL A 199 33.49 20.39 -3.44
CA VAL A 199 32.81 21.36 -4.33
C VAL A 199 31.85 20.65 -5.27
N LEU A 200 32.26 19.52 -5.85
CA LEU A 200 31.37 18.67 -6.65
C LEU A 200 30.23 18.09 -5.80
N GLY A 201 30.51 17.64 -4.59
CA GLY A 201 29.50 17.11 -3.66
C GLY A 201 28.38 18.10 -3.35
N ASP A 202 28.73 19.38 -3.17
CA ASP A 202 27.75 20.45 -2.95
C ASP A 202 26.85 20.64 -4.19
N LEU A 203 27.43 20.67 -5.39
CA LEU A 203 26.75 21.16 -6.60
C LEU A 203 25.95 20.07 -7.34
N VAL A 204 26.30 18.79 -7.18
CA VAL A 204 25.71 17.69 -7.97
C VAL A 204 24.20 17.50 -7.72
N ASN A 205 23.67 17.99 -6.60
CA ASN A 205 22.23 17.90 -6.31
C ASN A 205 21.42 19.08 -6.84
N ASP A 206 22.06 20.23 -7.06
CA ASP A 206 21.40 21.50 -7.36
C ASP A 206 21.58 21.91 -8.84
N PHE A 207 22.54 21.31 -9.55
CA PHE A 207 22.88 21.61 -10.93
C PHE A 207 23.07 20.36 -11.78
N LEU A 208 23.06 20.57 -13.10
CA LEU A 208 23.51 19.57 -14.09
C LEU A 208 24.96 19.92 -14.52
N PRO A 209 26.00 19.42 -13.81
CA PRO A 209 27.37 19.86 -14.05
C PRO A 209 27.97 19.28 -15.32
N VAL A 210 28.54 20.17 -16.14
CA VAL A 210 29.52 19.86 -17.18
C VAL A 210 30.89 20.17 -16.60
N ILE A 211 31.63 19.12 -16.22
CA ILE A 211 32.92 19.28 -15.56
C ILE A 211 34.00 19.58 -16.59
N THR A 212 34.68 20.71 -16.39
CA THR A 212 35.84 21.12 -17.18
C THR A 212 37.05 21.23 -16.26
N TYR A 213 38.16 20.60 -16.64
CA TYR A 213 39.42 20.64 -15.90
C TYR A 213 40.47 21.40 -16.71
N ALA A 214 40.89 22.56 -16.19
CA ALA A 214 41.79 23.47 -16.84
C ALA A 214 43.26 23.12 -16.52
N LEU A 215 44.09 23.07 -17.55
CA LEU A 215 45.48 22.61 -17.52
C LEU A 215 46.40 23.66 -18.14
N HIS A 216 47.63 23.77 -17.68
CA HIS A 216 48.67 24.57 -18.37
C HIS A 216 50.03 23.88 -18.44
N LYS A 217 50.28 22.91 -17.55
CA LYS A 217 51.50 22.10 -17.52
C LYS A 217 51.39 20.97 -18.54
N ASP A 218 52.54 20.48 -19.01
CA ASP A 218 52.64 19.32 -19.92
C ASP A 218 52.43 17.98 -19.20
N GLU A 219 52.43 18.01 -17.86
CA GLU A 219 52.31 16.85 -16.97
C GLU A 219 51.45 17.23 -15.74
N LEU A 220 50.79 16.23 -15.16
CA LEU A 220 50.09 16.34 -13.89
C LEU A 220 51.08 16.26 -12.73
N SER A 221 50.90 17.10 -11.71
CA SER A 221 51.62 16.96 -10.44
C SER A 221 51.01 15.83 -9.60
N GLU A 222 51.75 15.35 -8.58
CA GLU A 222 51.22 14.35 -7.64
C GLU A 222 49.90 14.82 -6.99
N ARG A 223 49.79 16.12 -6.72
CA ARG A 223 48.58 16.74 -6.17
C ARG A 223 47.40 16.69 -7.15
N ASP A 224 47.65 17.00 -8.43
CA ASP A 224 46.62 16.94 -9.49
C ASP A 224 46.14 15.49 -9.69
N GLU A 225 47.08 14.53 -9.68
CA GLU A 225 46.76 13.11 -9.81
C GLU A 225 45.89 12.62 -8.63
N GLN A 226 46.25 12.99 -7.40
CA GLN A 226 45.46 12.65 -6.21
C GLN A 226 44.05 13.24 -6.27
N GLU A 227 43.91 14.52 -6.63
CA GLU A 227 42.60 15.18 -6.79
C GLU A 227 41.73 14.47 -7.84
N LEU A 228 42.29 14.19 -9.02
CA LEU A 228 41.59 13.50 -10.09
C LEU A 228 41.22 12.06 -9.72
N GLN A 229 42.03 11.37 -8.92
CA GLN A 229 41.70 10.04 -8.38
C GLN A 229 40.53 10.10 -7.39
N GLU A 230 40.50 11.11 -6.50
CA GLU A 230 39.41 11.31 -5.56
C GLU A 230 38.09 11.61 -6.28
N ILE A 231 38.11 12.53 -7.25
CA ILE A 231 36.94 12.86 -8.06
C ILE A 231 36.39 11.58 -8.70
N ARG A 232 37.25 10.77 -9.32
CA ARG A 232 36.85 9.53 -9.99
C ARG A 232 36.29 8.48 -9.04
N LYS A 233 36.81 8.43 -7.80
CA LYS A 233 36.39 7.47 -6.78
C LYS A 233 34.94 7.72 -6.34
N TYR A 234 34.56 8.98 -6.16
CA TYR A 234 33.22 9.35 -5.69
C TYR A 234 32.24 9.64 -6.84
N PHE A 235 32.75 10.08 -7.99
CA PHE A 235 31.93 10.51 -9.10
C PHE A 235 32.34 9.84 -10.42
N SER A 236 31.34 9.41 -11.19
CA SER A 236 31.53 8.82 -12.53
C SER A 236 31.11 9.79 -13.65
N PHE A 237 31.47 11.06 -13.51
CA PHE A 237 31.22 12.08 -14.52
C PHE A 237 32.32 12.09 -15.60
N PRO A 238 31.96 12.27 -16.88
CA PRO A 238 32.96 12.59 -17.90
C PRO A 238 33.53 14.00 -17.65
N VAL A 239 34.81 14.19 -17.96
CA VAL A 239 35.53 15.45 -17.74
C VAL A 239 36.12 15.98 -19.04
N PHE A 240 35.92 17.27 -19.32
CA PHE A 240 36.57 17.98 -20.42
C PHE A 240 37.90 18.57 -19.94
N PHE A 241 39.02 17.95 -20.31
CA PHE A 241 40.35 18.45 -19.99
C PHE A 241 40.78 19.44 -21.07
N PHE A 242 41.08 20.68 -20.68
CA PHE A 242 41.47 21.73 -21.62
C PHE A 242 42.79 22.37 -21.22
N LYS A 243 43.75 22.37 -22.15
CA LYS A 243 45.03 23.04 -21.98
C LYS A 243 44.92 24.50 -22.40
N VAL A 244 44.97 25.38 -21.42
CA VAL A 244 44.90 26.82 -21.59
C VAL A 244 46.23 27.31 -22.20
N PRO A 245 46.20 28.13 -23.27
CA PRO A 245 47.40 28.68 -23.88
C PRO A 245 48.14 29.62 -22.91
N GLN A 246 49.46 29.47 -22.81
CA GLN A 246 50.31 30.34 -21.99
C GLN A 246 50.50 31.71 -22.64
N LEU A 247 50.22 32.78 -21.89
CA LEU A 247 50.43 34.17 -22.33
C LEU A 247 51.91 34.37 -22.72
N GLY A 248 52.16 34.75 -23.99
CA GLY A 248 53.51 35.07 -24.50
C GLY A 248 54.21 33.96 -25.29
N SER A 249 53.62 32.76 -25.41
CA SER A 249 54.22 31.63 -26.16
C SER A 249 53.90 31.63 -27.67
N GLU A 250 53.00 32.51 -28.12
CA GLU A 250 52.49 32.52 -29.51
C GLU A 250 53.53 32.93 -30.58
N ILE A 251 54.67 33.53 -30.20
CA ILE A 251 55.65 34.03 -31.19
C ILE A 251 56.63 32.94 -31.69
N ILE A 252 56.75 31.79 -31.01
CA ILE A 252 57.78 30.77 -31.34
C ILE A 252 57.18 29.40 -31.73
N ALA A 253 55.96 29.08 -31.28
CA ALA A 253 55.36 27.76 -31.51
C ALA A 253 54.86 27.51 -32.94
N SER A 254 54.85 28.52 -33.83
CA SER A 254 54.42 28.35 -35.23
C SER A 254 55.41 27.58 -36.11
N CYS A 255 56.58 27.18 -35.60
CA CYS A 255 57.64 26.55 -36.41
C CYS A 255 57.90 25.05 -36.13
N THR A 256 57.24 24.43 -35.16
CA THR A 256 57.34 22.97 -34.95
C THR A 256 55.96 22.33 -35.04
N ARG A 257 55.52 22.04 -36.27
CA ARG A 257 54.52 21.00 -36.52
C ARG A 257 55.10 19.68 -35.98
N ARG A 258 54.89 19.39 -34.70
CA ARG A 258 55.04 18.03 -34.19
C ARG A 258 54.05 17.17 -34.96
N ILE A 259 54.55 16.13 -35.59
CA ILE A 259 53.77 15.11 -36.28
C ILE A 259 52.66 14.65 -35.31
N GLU A 260 51.41 14.65 -35.77
CA GLU A 260 50.18 14.34 -34.99
C GLU A 260 50.09 12.88 -34.46
N SER A 261 51.22 12.21 -34.20
CA SER A 261 51.26 10.76 -33.95
C SER A 261 51.69 10.35 -32.55
N GLU A 262 52.32 11.22 -31.75
CA GLU A 262 52.75 10.86 -30.39
C GLU A 262 51.80 11.47 -29.35
N ARG A 263 51.13 10.61 -28.60
CA ARG A 263 50.29 11.00 -27.47
C ARG A 263 51.16 11.71 -26.42
N SER A 264 50.68 12.82 -25.88
CA SER A 264 51.40 13.61 -24.87
C SER A 264 51.57 12.85 -23.54
N ALA A 265 52.54 13.27 -22.72
CA ALA A 265 52.72 12.74 -21.36
C ALA A 265 51.43 12.88 -20.54
N LEU A 266 50.79 14.05 -20.62
CA LEU A 266 49.48 14.31 -20.02
C LEU A 266 48.39 13.34 -20.51
N HIS A 267 48.35 13.01 -21.80
CA HIS A 267 47.44 12.00 -22.33
C HIS A 267 47.67 10.64 -21.68
N HIS A 268 48.95 10.23 -21.51
CA HIS A 268 49.29 8.97 -20.87
C HIS A 268 48.91 8.93 -19.38
N GLN A 269 49.12 10.03 -18.64
CA GLN A 269 48.71 10.14 -17.24
C GLN A 269 47.18 10.06 -17.10
N LEU A 270 46.42 10.80 -17.91
CA LEU A 270 44.96 10.74 -17.88
C LEU A 270 44.39 9.38 -18.33
N MET A 271 45.08 8.69 -19.24
CA MET A 271 44.80 7.29 -19.57
C MET A 271 45.05 6.36 -18.37
N GLY A 272 46.16 6.55 -17.63
CA GLY A 272 46.49 5.78 -16.43
C GLY A 272 45.50 5.99 -15.28
N LEU A 273 45.00 7.22 -15.14
CA LEU A 273 43.88 7.56 -14.25
C LEU A 273 42.52 7.07 -14.77
N GLY A 274 42.48 6.49 -15.98
CA GLY A 274 41.32 5.90 -16.64
C GLY A 274 40.32 6.89 -17.22
N TYR A 275 40.64 8.19 -17.27
CA TYR A 275 39.71 9.20 -17.81
C TYR A 275 39.56 9.04 -19.32
N LEU A 276 40.67 8.74 -20.00
CA LEU A 276 40.72 8.56 -21.45
C LEU A 276 40.70 7.06 -21.82
N SER A 277 40.25 6.74 -23.04
CA SER A 277 40.24 5.38 -23.59
C SER A 277 41.24 5.24 -24.75
N SER A 278 41.87 4.07 -24.86
CA SER A 278 42.95 3.81 -25.82
C SER A 278 42.48 3.72 -27.28
N SER A 279 41.17 3.57 -27.50
CA SER A 279 40.54 3.15 -28.75
C SER A 279 39.96 4.27 -29.63
N HIS A 280 40.04 5.54 -29.25
CA HIS A 280 39.41 6.62 -30.02
C HIS A 280 40.44 7.60 -30.60
N CYS A 281 40.61 7.53 -31.91
CA CYS A 281 41.21 8.59 -32.72
C CYS A 281 40.20 9.75 -32.85
N ASN A 282 40.67 11.00 -32.71
CA ASN A 282 39.87 12.24 -32.69
C ASN A 282 39.25 12.62 -34.06
N CYS A 283 39.01 11.65 -34.95
CA CYS A 283 38.55 11.85 -36.32
C CYS A 283 37.43 10.87 -36.67
N GLY A 284 36.31 10.99 -35.97
CA GLY A 284 35.04 10.37 -36.36
C GLY A 284 33.90 11.20 -35.78
N ALA A 285 32.90 11.51 -36.61
CA ALA A 285 31.67 12.14 -36.11
C ALA A 285 31.07 11.23 -35.02
N PRO A 286 30.64 11.78 -33.87
CA PRO A 286 30.09 10.98 -32.80
C PRO A 286 28.84 10.25 -33.32
N GLY A 287 28.85 8.92 -33.24
CA GLY A 287 27.65 8.12 -33.48
C GLY A 287 26.60 8.45 -32.42
N GLN A 288 25.31 8.38 -32.79
CA GLN A 288 24.18 8.74 -31.91
C GLN A 288 24.07 7.91 -30.62
N ASP A 289 24.84 6.83 -30.47
CA ASP A 289 24.74 5.86 -29.35
C ASP A 289 25.94 5.87 -28.39
N THR A 290 26.93 6.75 -28.54
CA THR A 290 28.10 6.76 -27.66
C THR A 290 27.88 7.62 -26.42
N LYS A 291 27.86 6.98 -25.23
CA LYS A 291 27.90 7.63 -23.91
C LYS A 291 29.01 8.69 -23.87
N ALA A 292 28.74 9.86 -23.31
CA ALA A 292 29.74 10.92 -23.16
C ALA A 292 31.00 10.39 -22.44
N GLN A 293 32.16 10.58 -23.06
CA GLN A 293 33.47 10.17 -22.53
C GLN A 293 34.31 11.40 -22.24
N SER A 294 35.19 11.31 -21.24
CA SER A 294 36.16 12.37 -20.97
C SER A 294 37.09 12.56 -22.16
N MET A 295 37.52 13.80 -22.39
CA MET A 295 38.38 14.13 -23.53
C MET A 295 39.46 15.14 -23.15
N LEU A 296 40.59 15.07 -23.84
CA LEU A 296 41.70 16.01 -23.69
C LEU A 296 41.81 16.87 -24.95
N VAL A 297 41.82 18.19 -24.76
CA VAL A 297 42.00 19.19 -25.80
C VAL A 297 43.21 20.06 -25.46
N GLU A 298 44.30 19.84 -26.18
CA GLU A 298 45.55 20.58 -25.96
C GLU A 298 45.72 21.80 -26.88
N GLN A 299 44.88 21.93 -27.90
CA GLN A 299 44.94 22.98 -28.90
C GLN A 299 43.88 24.04 -28.58
N SER A 300 44.30 25.29 -28.38
CA SER A 300 43.43 26.39 -27.96
C SER A 300 42.24 26.62 -28.92
N GLU A 301 42.49 26.54 -30.23
CA GLU A 301 41.49 26.70 -31.30
C GLU A 301 40.34 25.67 -31.23
N LYS A 302 40.55 24.58 -30.50
CA LYS A 302 39.60 23.48 -30.34
C LYS A 302 38.74 23.59 -29.07
N LEU A 303 38.76 24.72 -28.36
CA LEU A 303 37.86 24.99 -27.22
C LEU A 303 36.38 24.80 -27.57
N ARG A 304 36.00 25.06 -28.84
CA ARG A 304 34.66 24.80 -29.37
C ARG A 304 34.15 23.37 -29.16
N HIS A 305 35.04 22.38 -28.97
CA HIS A 305 34.64 21.02 -28.63
C HIS A 305 33.93 20.90 -27.28
N LEU A 306 34.08 21.89 -26.38
CA LEU A 306 33.31 21.94 -25.14
C LEU A 306 31.80 21.97 -25.41
N SER A 307 31.35 22.64 -26.47
CA SER A 307 29.92 22.68 -26.83
C SER A 307 29.41 21.28 -27.22
N THR A 308 30.15 20.56 -28.08
CA THR A 308 29.80 19.19 -28.47
C THR A 308 29.87 18.23 -27.29
N PHE A 309 30.89 18.37 -26.43
CA PHE A 309 31.02 17.59 -25.20
C PHE A 309 29.83 17.83 -24.26
N SER A 310 29.49 19.10 -24.01
CA SER A 310 28.36 19.50 -23.17
C SER A 310 27.06 18.90 -23.69
N GLN A 311 26.82 18.97 -25.00
CA GLN A 311 25.66 18.37 -25.65
C GLN A 311 25.59 16.86 -25.38
N GLN A 312 26.70 16.13 -25.54
CA GLN A 312 26.74 14.68 -25.27
C GLN A 312 26.46 14.35 -23.81
N VAL A 313 27.02 15.12 -22.87
CA VAL A 313 26.80 14.93 -21.43
C VAL A 313 25.32 15.14 -21.08
N LEU A 314 24.75 16.26 -21.50
CA LEU A 314 23.34 16.60 -21.23
C LEU A 314 22.38 15.64 -21.93
N GLN A 315 22.66 15.25 -23.18
CA GLN A 315 21.86 14.26 -23.90
C GLN A 315 21.89 12.90 -23.21
N THR A 316 23.06 12.44 -22.73
CA THR A 316 23.17 11.19 -21.98
C THR A 316 22.29 11.25 -20.72
N ARG A 317 22.30 12.38 -20.00
CA ARG A 317 21.44 12.58 -18.81
C ARG A 317 19.96 12.53 -19.14
N LEU A 318 19.55 13.19 -20.23
CA LEU A 318 18.16 13.16 -20.70
C LEU A 318 17.71 11.74 -21.08
N VAL A 319 18.58 10.98 -21.74
CA VAL A 319 18.32 9.57 -22.07
C VAL A 319 18.19 8.72 -20.80
N ASP A 320 19.06 8.91 -19.80
CA ASP A 320 18.99 8.20 -18.52
C ASP A 320 17.69 8.52 -17.76
N ALA A 321 17.29 9.79 -17.71
CA ALA A 321 16.02 10.22 -17.13
C ALA A 321 14.81 9.63 -17.88
N ALA A 322 14.80 9.68 -19.21
CA ALA A 322 13.73 9.10 -20.02
C ALA A 322 13.61 7.57 -19.81
N LYS A 323 14.73 6.86 -19.67
CA LYS A 323 14.75 5.43 -19.33
C LYS A 323 14.16 5.16 -17.95
N ALA A 324 14.51 5.97 -16.95
CA ALA A 324 13.96 5.86 -15.60
C ALA A 324 12.44 6.09 -15.61
N LEU A 325 11.96 7.13 -16.29
CA LEU A 325 10.54 7.42 -16.45
C LEU A 325 9.80 6.27 -17.16
N ASN A 326 10.35 5.75 -18.26
CA ASN A 326 9.78 4.61 -18.98
C ASN A 326 9.65 3.38 -18.08
N ARG A 327 10.66 3.10 -17.23
CA ARG A 327 10.60 1.99 -16.28
C ARG A 327 9.45 2.15 -15.27
N VAL A 328 9.23 3.37 -14.77
CA VAL A 328 8.11 3.65 -13.87
C VAL A 328 6.77 3.50 -14.60
N HIS A 329 6.66 3.99 -15.84
CA HIS A 329 5.46 3.80 -16.66
C HIS A 329 5.14 2.31 -16.88
N CYS A 330 6.13 1.49 -17.25
CA CYS A 330 5.95 0.04 -17.40
C CYS A 330 5.47 -0.61 -16.09
N LEU A 331 6.09 -0.25 -14.96
CA LEU A 331 5.69 -0.77 -13.65
C LEU A 331 4.23 -0.43 -13.33
N CYS A 332 3.82 0.82 -13.56
CA CYS A 332 2.44 1.24 -13.34
C CYS A 332 1.47 0.45 -14.23
N LEU A 333 1.80 0.30 -15.53
CA LEU A 333 0.99 -0.50 -16.45
C LEU A 333 0.87 -1.96 -16.00
N ASP A 334 1.96 -2.57 -15.55
CA ASP A 334 1.95 -3.94 -15.04
C ASP A 334 1.05 -4.07 -13.80
N ILE A 335 1.12 -3.11 -12.87
CA ILE A 335 0.23 -3.08 -11.69
C ILE A 335 -1.23 -2.96 -12.13
N PHE A 336 -1.54 -2.01 -13.02
CA PHE A 336 -2.90 -1.82 -13.52
C PHE A 336 -3.45 -3.07 -14.23
N ILE A 337 -2.64 -3.69 -15.08
CA ILE A 337 -3.02 -4.90 -15.83
C ILE A 337 -3.29 -6.05 -14.86
N ASN A 338 -2.38 -6.31 -13.91
CA ASN A 338 -2.54 -7.40 -12.95
C ASN A 338 -3.73 -7.15 -12.02
N GLN A 339 -3.93 -5.92 -11.54
CA GLN A 339 -5.07 -5.56 -10.70
C GLN A 339 -6.40 -5.69 -11.45
N ALA A 340 -6.44 -5.35 -12.74
CA ALA A 340 -7.61 -5.56 -13.59
C ALA A 340 -7.91 -7.07 -13.77
N PHE A 341 -6.89 -7.91 -13.97
CA PHE A 341 -7.07 -9.36 -14.06
C PHE A 341 -7.54 -9.98 -12.75
N ASP A 342 -6.99 -9.57 -11.61
CA ASP A 342 -7.43 -10.04 -10.30
C ASP A 342 -8.86 -9.59 -10.02
N MET A 343 -9.21 -8.33 -10.32
CA MET A 343 -10.59 -7.84 -10.20
C MET A 343 -11.56 -8.63 -11.10
N GLN A 344 -11.18 -8.91 -12.35
CA GLN A 344 -11.99 -9.73 -13.25
C GLN A 344 -12.17 -11.17 -12.73
N ARG A 345 -11.11 -11.76 -12.17
CA ARG A 345 -11.17 -13.10 -11.55
C ARG A 345 -12.09 -13.09 -10.34
N ASP A 346 -11.96 -12.10 -9.46
CA ASP A 346 -12.79 -11.97 -8.26
C ASP A 346 -14.27 -11.82 -8.62
N LEU A 347 -14.57 -11.07 -9.69
CA LEU A 347 -15.92 -10.92 -10.23
C LEU A 347 -16.53 -12.23 -10.75
N GLN A 348 -15.73 -13.14 -11.28
CA GLN A 348 -16.23 -14.42 -11.80
C GLN A 348 -16.29 -15.52 -10.74
N ILE A 349 -15.33 -15.54 -9.81
CA ILE A 349 -15.15 -16.65 -8.86
C ILE A 349 -15.94 -16.39 -7.57
N THR A 350 -15.93 -15.17 -7.04
CA THR A 350 -16.53 -14.86 -5.74
C THR A 350 -18.05 -15.12 -5.70
N PRO A 351 -18.85 -14.75 -6.72
CA PRO A 351 -20.28 -15.07 -6.72
C PRO A 351 -20.55 -16.59 -6.68
N LYS A 352 -19.81 -17.37 -7.47
CA LYS A 352 -19.94 -18.83 -7.51
C LYS A 352 -19.62 -19.46 -6.16
N ARG A 353 -18.59 -18.95 -5.47
CA ARG A 353 -18.21 -19.42 -4.12
C ARG A 353 -19.27 -19.10 -3.08
N LEU A 354 -19.80 -17.88 -3.13
CA LEU A 354 -20.83 -17.46 -2.19
C LEU A 354 -22.14 -18.24 -2.38
N GLU A 355 -22.51 -18.54 -3.63
CA GLU A 355 -23.66 -19.39 -3.92
C GLU A 355 -23.45 -20.84 -3.45
N TYR A 356 -22.25 -21.38 -3.62
CA TYR A 356 -21.89 -22.69 -3.08
C TYR A 356 -22.01 -22.72 -1.56
N THR A 357 -21.48 -21.70 -0.88
CA THR A 357 -21.58 -21.55 0.58
C THR A 357 -23.04 -21.48 1.04
N ARG A 358 -23.88 -20.68 0.38
CA ARG A 358 -25.32 -20.60 0.67
C ARG A 358 -25.99 -21.96 0.52
N LYS A 359 -25.69 -22.68 -0.57
CA LYS A 359 -26.24 -24.02 -0.81
C LYS A 359 -25.86 -24.99 0.30
N LYS A 360 -24.60 -24.98 0.73
CA LYS A 360 -24.10 -25.88 1.76
C LYS A 360 -24.66 -25.60 3.15
N GLU A 361 -24.88 -24.34 3.49
CA GLU A 361 -25.55 -24.00 4.75
C GLU A 361 -27.03 -24.41 4.74
N ASN A 362 -27.75 -24.22 3.63
CA ASN A 362 -29.12 -24.73 3.48
C ASN A 362 -29.19 -26.25 3.66
N GLU A 363 -28.27 -27.01 3.05
CA GLU A 363 -28.18 -28.46 3.20
C GLU A 363 -27.99 -28.87 4.68
N LEU A 364 -27.16 -28.12 5.42
CA LEU A 364 -26.94 -28.34 6.85
C LEU A 364 -28.19 -28.02 7.67
N TYR A 365 -28.84 -26.87 7.42
CA TYR A 365 -30.06 -26.46 8.11
C TYR A 365 -31.17 -27.51 7.98
N GLU A 366 -31.43 -27.99 6.76
CA GLU A 366 -32.44 -29.03 6.49
C GLU A 366 -32.09 -30.35 7.20
N SER A 367 -30.81 -30.74 7.22
CA SER A 367 -30.37 -31.94 7.94
C SER A 367 -30.65 -31.85 9.45
N LEU A 368 -30.32 -30.72 10.06
CA LEU A 368 -30.53 -30.49 11.49
C LEU A 368 -32.02 -30.37 11.86
N MET A 369 -32.83 -29.73 11.01
CA MET A 369 -34.28 -29.64 11.20
C MET A 369 -34.94 -31.02 11.15
N ASN A 370 -34.50 -31.90 10.22
CA ASN A 370 -34.98 -33.27 10.13
C ASN A 370 -34.62 -34.11 11.37
N ILE A 371 -33.38 -33.96 11.90
CA ILE A 371 -32.97 -34.62 13.16
C ILE A 371 -33.86 -34.18 14.32
N ALA A 372 -34.12 -32.87 14.45
CA ALA A 372 -34.98 -32.32 15.49
C ALA A 372 -36.42 -32.83 15.39
N ASN A 373 -37.00 -32.89 14.19
CA ASN A 373 -38.35 -33.40 13.96
C ASN A 373 -38.47 -34.88 14.30
N ARG A 374 -37.52 -35.71 13.88
CA ARG A 374 -37.51 -37.15 14.20
C ARG A 374 -37.44 -37.36 15.73
N LYS A 375 -36.56 -36.62 16.40
CA LYS A 375 -36.39 -36.73 17.85
C LYS A 375 -37.59 -36.22 18.64
N GLN A 376 -38.35 -35.27 18.12
CA GLN A 376 -39.63 -34.86 18.72
C GLN A 376 -40.61 -36.03 18.80
N GLU A 377 -40.71 -36.84 17.75
CA GLU A 377 -41.60 -38.00 17.73
C GLU A 377 -41.10 -39.09 18.68
N GLU A 378 -39.79 -39.38 18.68
CA GLU A 378 -39.19 -40.33 19.64
C GLU A 378 -39.41 -39.90 21.11
N MET A 379 -39.29 -38.60 21.42
CA MET A 379 -39.59 -38.09 22.76
C MET A 379 -41.05 -38.25 23.12
N LYS A 380 -41.97 -37.96 22.18
CA LYS A 380 -43.41 -38.15 22.38
C LYS A 380 -43.72 -39.61 22.71
N ASP A 381 -43.17 -40.55 21.97
CA ASP A 381 -43.39 -41.98 22.19
C ASP A 381 -42.84 -42.42 23.56
N MET A 382 -41.65 -41.95 23.95
CA MET A 382 -41.05 -42.22 25.27
C MET A 382 -41.90 -41.68 26.43
N ILE A 383 -42.53 -40.50 26.26
CA ILE A 383 -43.44 -39.93 27.27
C ILE A 383 -44.71 -40.78 27.37
N VAL A 384 -45.30 -41.18 26.23
CA VAL A 384 -46.49 -42.05 26.19
C VAL A 384 -46.21 -43.39 26.86
N GLU A 385 -45.08 -44.02 26.54
CA GLU A 385 -44.67 -45.29 27.14
C GLU A 385 -44.52 -45.16 28.65
N THR A 386 -43.80 -44.14 29.12
CA THR A 386 -43.57 -43.90 30.56
C THR A 386 -44.86 -43.62 31.32
N LEU A 387 -45.78 -42.85 30.72
CA LEU A 387 -47.11 -42.61 31.28
C LEU A 387 -47.90 -43.91 31.42
N ASN A 388 -47.88 -44.78 30.41
CA ASN A 388 -48.61 -46.05 30.45
C ASN A 388 -48.03 -47.03 31.48
N THR A 389 -46.70 -47.09 31.62
CA THR A 389 -46.05 -47.96 32.62
C THR A 389 -46.35 -47.53 34.05
N MET A 390 -46.29 -46.23 34.32
CA MET A 390 -46.47 -45.70 35.69
C MET A 390 -47.92 -45.48 36.08
N LYS A 391 -48.86 -45.64 35.14
CA LYS A 391 -50.27 -45.31 35.34
C LYS A 391 -50.85 -45.99 36.58
N GLU A 392 -50.76 -47.31 36.67
CA GLU A 392 -51.34 -48.07 37.78
C GLU A 392 -50.64 -47.77 39.10
N GLU A 393 -49.31 -47.65 39.10
CA GLU A 393 -48.54 -47.28 40.30
C GLU A 393 -48.94 -45.90 40.84
N LEU A 394 -49.15 -44.91 39.97
CA LEU A 394 -49.60 -43.56 40.35
C LEU A 394 -51.04 -43.57 40.88
N LEU A 395 -51.91 -44.41 40.33
CA LEU A 395 -53.28 -44.58 40.81
C LEU A 395 -53.32 -45.22 42.21
N ASP A 396 -52.47 -46.24 42.45
CA ASP A 396 -52.32 -46.88 43.75
C ASP A 396 -51.70 -45.92 44.79
N ASP A 397 -50.65 -45.19 44.43
CA ASP A 397 -50.03 -44.18 45.28
C ASP A 397 -51.02 -43.07 45.67
N ALA A 398 -51.87 -42.63 44.72
CA ALA A 398 -52.92 -41.65 44.99
C ALA A 398 -54.03 -42.21 45.89
N ALA A 399 -54.44 -43.47 45.71
CA ALA A 399 -55.45 -44.12 46.54
C ALA A 399 -55.00 -44.20 48.01
N ASN A 400 -53.75 -44.61 48.22
CA ASN A 400 -53.16 -44.81 49.54
C ASN A 400 -52.60 -43.53 50.18
N MET A 401 -52.75 -42.38 49.51
CA MET A 401 -52.21 -41.11 49.99
C MET A 401 -52.88 -40.63 51.28
N GLU A 402 -52.08 -40.37 52.30
CA GLU A 402 -52.49 -39.66 53.51
C GLU A 402 -52.33 -38.15 53.29
N PHE A 403 -53.41 -37.38 53.51
CA PHE A 403 -53.38 -35.94 53.33
C PHE A 403 -52.76 -35.25 54.53
N LYS A 404 -51.82 -34.35 54.28
CA LYS A 404 -51.30 -33.45 55.31
C LYS A 404 -52.31 -32.33 55.55
N ASP A 405 -52.48 -31.95 56.81
CA ASP A 405 -53.30 -30.81 57.23
C ASP A 405 -54.81 -30.91 56.89
N VAL A 406 -55.33 -32.12 56.71
CA VAL A 406 -56.77 -32.40 56.49
C VAL A 406 -57.22 -33.53 57.43
N ILE A 407 -58.22 -33.28 58.27
CA ILE A 407 -58.87 -34.32 59.09
C ILE A 407 -59.97 -34.95 58.23
N VAL A 408 -59.77 -36.20 57.80
CA VAL A 408 -60.79 -36.95 57.07
C VAL A 408 -61.75 -37.57 58.09
N PRO A 409 -63.03 -37.19 58.14
CA PRO A 409 -63.99 -37.80 59.06
C PRO A 409 -64.27 -39.26 58.66
N GLU A 410 -64.16 -40.20 59.61
CA GLU A 410 -64.33 -41.65 59.37
C GLU A 410 -65.76 -42.04 58.94
N ASN A 411 -66.75 -41.16 59.13
CA ASN A 411 -68.18 -41.47 58.98
C ASN A 411 -68.85 -40.89 57.72
N GLY A 412 -68.12 -40.65 56.64
CA GLY A 412 -68.72 -40.29 55.34
C GLY A 412 -69.42 -38.92 55.30
N GLU A 413 -69.10 -38.02 56.24
CA GLU A 413 -69.63 -36.65 56.26
C GLU A 413 -69.02 -35.76 55.17
N ALA A 414 -69.79 -34.75 54.76
CA ALA A 414 -69.40 -33.81 53.72
C ALA A 414 -68.17 -33.00 54.11
N VAL A 415 -67.09 -33.19 53.36
CA VAL A 415 -65.84 -32.44 53.52
C VAL A 415 -65.99 -31.04 52.93
N GLY A 416 -65.47 -30.02 53.61
CA GLY A 416 -65.55 -28.64 53.13
C GLY A 416 -64.81 -28.41 51.80
N THR A 417 -65.28 -27.45 51.01
CA THR A 417 -64.76 -27.17 49.67
C THR A 417 -63.30 -26.71 49.67
N ARG A 418 -62.80 -26.16 50.80
CA ARG A 418 -61.40 -25.75 50.94
C ARG A 418 -60.49 -26.95 51.17
N GLU A 419 -60.93 -27.90 51.99
CA GLU A 419 -60.25 -29.15 52.29
C GLU A 419 -60.18 -30.04 51.03
N ILE A 420 -61.28 -30.15 50.27
CA ILE A 420 -61.31 -30.88 48.99
C ILE A 420 -60.32 -30.29 47.99
N LYS A 421 -60.26 -28.95 47.85
CA LYS A 421 -59.27 -28.29 47.00
C LYS A 421 -57.83 -28.53 47.47
N CYS A 422 -57.60 -28.61 48.78
CA CYS A 422 -56.30 -28.96 49.34
C CYS A 422 -55.91 -30.40 48.99
N CYS A 423 -56.83 -31.36 49.12
CA CYS A 423 -56.64 -32.76 48.75
C CYS A 423 -56.33 -32.93 47.26
N ILE A 424 -57.08 -32.25 46.38
CA ILE A 424 -56.83 -32.25 44.93
C ILE A 424 -55.43 -31.72 44.63
N ARG A 425 -55.03 -30.59 45.25
CA ARG A 425 -53.68 -30.03 45.07
C ARG A 425 -52.59 -31.01 45.52
N GLN A 426 -52.78 -31.72 46.63
CA GLN A 426 -51.81 -32.70 47.11
C GLN A 426 -51.69 -33.91 46.18
N ILE A 427 -52.80 -34.45 45.67
CA ILE A 427 -52.78 -35.53 44.65
C ILE A 427 -52.06 -35.05 43.39
N GLN A 428 -52.33 -33.82 42.94
CA GLN A 428 -51.66 -33.23 41.79
C GLN A 428 -50.15 -33.09 42.04
N GLU A 429 -49.72 -32.55 43.16
CA GLU A 429 -48.29 -32.41 43.48
C GLU A 429 -47.55 -33.76 43.53
N LEU A 430 -48.20 -34.80 44.05
CA LEU A 430 -47.67 -36.18 44.05
C LEU A 430 -47.45 -36.69 42.62
N ILE A 431 -48.48 -36.58 41.78
CA ILE A 431 -48.43 -37.04 40.37
C ILE A 431 -47.40 -36.24 39.58
N ILE A 432 -47.39 -34.91 39.73
CA ILE A 432 -46.43 -34.02 39.07
C ILE A 432 -45.01 -34.42 39.51
N SER A 433 -44.76 -34.63 40.80
CA SER A 433 -43.42 -34.99 41.31
C SER A 433 -42.92 -36.33 40.78
N ARG A 434 -43.74 -37.39 40.89
CA ARG A 434 -43.34 -38.73 40.46
C ARG A 434 -43.19 -38.81 38.94
N LEU A 435 -44.13 -38.22 38.20
CA LEU A 435 -44.06 -38.20 36.75
C LEU A 435 -42.89 -37.36 36.24
N ASN A 436 -42.65 -36.18 36.82
CA ASN A 436 -41.51 -35.34 36.43
C ASN A 436 -40.18 -36.06 36.68
N GLN A 437 -40.05 -36.78 37.80
CA GLN A 437 -38.82 -37.52 38.09
C GLN A 437 -38.56 -38.64 37.05
N ALA A 438 -39.59 -39.41 36.69
CA ALA A 438 -39.45 -40.51 35.74
C ALA A 438 -39.28 -40.03 34.29
N VAL A 439 -40.06 -39.03 33.86
CA VAL A 439 -39.98 -38.46 32.51
C VAL A 439 -38.68 -37.67 32.36
N ALA A 440 -38.28 -36.85 33.33
CA ALA A 440 -37.06 -36.07 33.23
C ALA A 440 -35.80 -36.94 33.12
N ASN A 441 -35.70 -38.04 33.89
CA ASN A 441 -34.54 -38.93 33.80
C ASN A 441 -34.36 -39.54 32.41
N LYS A 442 -35.44 -39.98 31.76
CA LYS A 442 -35.39 -40.49 30.38
C LYS A 442 -35.18 -39.38 29.33
N LEU A 443 -35.70 -38.19 29.61
CA LEU A 443 -35.67 -37.06 28.69
C LEU A 443 -34.32 -36.33 28.69
N ILE A 444 -33.62 -36.30 29.82
CA ILE A 444 -32.22 -35.82 29.92
C ILE A 444 -31.35 -36.59 28.93
N SER A 445 -31.40 -37.93 28.93
CA SER A 445 -30.63 -38.75 27.99
C SER A 445 -31.02 -38.51 26.53
N SER A 446 -32.30 -38.25 26.24
CA SER A 446 -32.79 -37.95 24.88
C SER A 446 -32.31 -36.57 24.38
N VAL A 447 -32.27 -35.58 25.27
CA VAL A 447 -31.78 -34.22 25.00
C VAL A 447 -30.25 -34.19 24.88
N ASP A 448 -29.53 -34.91 25.73
CA ASP A 448 -28.08 -35.04 25.63
C ASP A 448 -27.68 -35.73 24.32
N TYR A 449 -28.38 -36.81 23.92
CA TYR A 449 -28.20 -37.44 22.62
C TYR A 449 -28.50 -36.48 21.45
N LEU A 450 -29.57 -35.69 21.54
CA LEU A 450 -29.90 -34.68 20.52
C LEU A 450 -28.75 -33.67 20.38
N ARG A 451 -28.20 -33.19 21.50
CA ARG A 451 -27.06 -32.28 21.54
C ARG A 451 -25.83 -32.90 20.89
N GLU A 452 -25.45 -34.11 21.27
CA GLU A 452 -24.28 -34.80 20.69
C GLU A 452 -24.46 -35.10 19.19
N SER A 453 -25.66 -35.55 18.78
CA SER A 453 -25.99 -35.80 17.37
C SER A 453 -25.93 -34.52 16.53
N PHE A 454 -26.32 -33.38 17.10
CA PHE A 454 -26.27 -32.07 16.46
C PHE A 454 -24.82 -31.60 16.29
N VAL A 455 -24.06 -31.58 17.40
CA VAL A 455 -22.65 -31.14 17.42
C VAL A 455 -21.84 -32.00 16.45
N GLY A 456 -22.00 -33.33 16.49
CA GLY A 456 -21.28 -34.22 15.58
C GLY A 456 -21.65 -34.03 14.10
N THR A 457 -22.89 -33.64 13.79
CA THR A 457 -23.30 -33.34 12.40
C THR A 457 -22.69 -32.02 11.93
N LEU A 458 -22.70 -31.00 12.78
CA LEU A 458 -22.04 -29.72 12.52
C LEU A 458 -20.53 -29.90 12.28
N GLU A 459 -19.85 -30.65 13.14
CA GLU A 459 -18.41 -30.95 13.02
C GLU A 459 -18.07 -31.68 11.72
N ARG A 460 -18.85 -32.71 11.36
CA ARG A 460 -18.65 -33.46 10.10
C ARG A 460 -18.88 -32.58 8.87
N CYS A 461 -19.88 -31.70 8.90
CA CYS A 461 -20.15 -30.76 7.81
C CYS A 461 -19.05 -29.70 7.67
N LEU A 462 -18.58 -29.13 8.78
CA LEU A 462 -17.43 -28.22 8.81
C LEU A 462 -16.18 -28.87 8.20
N GLN A 463 -15.86 -30.10 8.62
CA GLN A 463 -14.72 -30.84 8.07
C GLN A 463 -14.90 -31.16 6.58
N SER A 464 -16.12 -31.44 6.12
CA SER A 464 -16.41 -31.67 4.70
C SER A 464 -16.26 -30.39 3.87
N LEU A 465 -16.63 -29.24 4.43
CA LEU A 465 -16.45 -27.92 3.81
C LEU A 465 -14.97 -27.53 3.72
N GLU A 466 -14.16 -27.94 4.70
CA GLU A 466 -12.70 -27.73 4.71
C GLU A 466 -11.97 -28.65 3.72
N LYS A 467 -12.48 -29.86 3.44
CA LYS A 467 -11.85 -30.85 2.54
C LYS A 467 -12.18 -30.70 1.06
N SER A 468 -13.25 -29.98 0.68
CA SER A 468 -13.56 -29.69 -0.74
C SER A 468 -12.66 -28.57 -1.29
N GLN A 469 -11.42 -28.96 -1.55
CA GLN A 469 -10.28 -28.40 -2.30
C GLN A 469 -10.44 -27.06 -3.09
N ASP A 470 -9.70 -26.01 -2.66
CA ASP A 470 -8.75 -25.23 -3.48
C ASP A 470 -7.88 -24.28 -2.60
N VAL A 471 -6.65 -23.93 -2.99
CA VAL A 471 -5.65 -23.23 -2.13
C VAL A 471 -6.06 -21.81 -1.70
N SER A 472 -6.99 -21.17 -2.41
CA SER A 472 -7.54 -19.84 -2.06
C SER A 472 -8.72 -19.88 -1.07
N VAL A 473 -9.04 -21.06 -0.53
CA VAL A 473 -10.15 -21.31 0.41
C VAL A 473 -9.86 -20.80 1.83
N HIS A 474 -8.61 -20.47 2.18
CA HIS A 474 -8.25 -20.17 3.57
C HIS A 474 -8.94 -18.93 4.17
N ILE A 475 -9.19 -17.86 3.39
CA ILE A 475 -9.81 -16.64 3.93
C ILE A 475 -11.32 -16.83 4.10
N THR A 476 -12.01 -17.34 3.08
CA THR A 476 -13.46 -17.59 3.14
C THR A 476 -13.80 -18.72 4.12
N SER A 477 -12.99 -19.77 4.22
CA SER A 477 -13.16 -20.84 5.20
C SER A 477 -13.00 -20.33 6.65
N ASN A 478 -12.03 -19.45 6.90
CA ASN A 478 -11.87 -18.84 8.24
C ASN A 478 -13.05 -17.93 8.61
N TYR A 479 -13.55 -17.12 7.66
CA TYR A 479 -14.76 -16.31 7.89
C TYR A 479 -16.01 -17.18 8.05
N LEU A 480 -16.16 -18.23 7.23
CA LEU A 480 -17.24 -19.20 7.36
C LEU A 480 -17.18 -19.88 8.73
N LYS A 481 -15.99 -20.25 9.21
CA LYS A 481 -15.77 -20.85 10.52
C LYS A 481 -16.14 -19.89 11.66
N GLN A 482 -15.83 -18.60 11.52
CA GLN A 482 -16.26 -17.59 12.49
C GLN A 482 -17.78 -17.39 12.50
N ILE A 483 -18.43 -17.31 11.33
CA ILE A 483 -19.87 -17.15 11.22
C ILE A 483 -20.59 -18.41 11.71
N LEU A 484 -20.13 -19.60 11.32
CA LEU A 484 -20.73 -20.87 11.72
C LEU A 484 -20.53 -21.13 13.22
N ASN A 485 -19.33 -20.87 13.77
CA ASN A 485 -19.10 -20.97 15.20
C ASN A 485 -19.90 -19.92 15.98
N ALA A 486 -20.01 -18.69 15.50
CA ALA A 486 -20.82 -17.67 16.17
C ALA A 486 -22.32 -18.01 16.14
N ALA A 487 -22.83 -18.47 15.00
CA ALA A 487 -24.26 -18.76 14.82
C ALA A 487 -24.69 -20.07 15.50
N TYR A 488 -23.82 -21.09 15.56
CA TYR A 488 -24.19 -22.44 16.02
C TYR A 488 -23.51 -22.88 17.33
N HIS A 489 -22.38 -22.29 17.73
CA HIS A 489 -21.66 -22.64 18.96
C HIS A 489 -22.14 -21.84 20.19
N VAL A 490 -22.81 -20.70 19.99
CA VAL A 490 -23.25 -19.77 21.06
C VAL A 490 -24.68 -20.04 21.56
N GLU A 491 -25.54 -20.71 20.79
CA GLU A 491 -26.96 -20.90 21.18
C GLU A 491 -27.33 -22.33 21.64
N VAL A 492 -26.42 -23.30 21.58
CA VAL A 492 -26.70 -24.71 21.97
C VAL A 492 -26.03 -25.10 23.30
N THR A 493 -25.89 -24.16 24.24
CA THR A 493 -25.56 -24.48 25.62
C THR A 493 -26.84 -24.60 26.46
N PHE A 494 -27.42 -25.80 26.51
CA PHE A 494 -28.32 -26.16 27.60
C PHE A 494 -27.51 -26.12 28.89
N HIS A 495 -27.76 -25.12 29.72
CA HIS A 495 -27.16 -25.05 31.05
C HIS A 495 -27.88 -26.09 31.90
N SER A 496 -27.29 -27.30 31.94
CA SER A 496 -27.53 -28.37 32.90
C SER A 496 -28.95 -28.97 32.92
N GLY A 497 -29.07 -30.26 33.26
CA GLY A 497 -30.34 -30.99 33.34
C GLY A 497 -31.42 -30.33 34.23
N SER A 498 -31.04 -29.35 35.07
CA SER A 498 -31.92 -28.49 35.87
C SER A 498 -32.85 -27.57 35.07
N SER A 499 -32.47 -27.12 33.87
CA SER A 499 -33.31 -26.23 33.06
C SER A 499 -34.46 -26.99 32.40
N VAL A 500 -34.17 -28.20 31.91
CA VAL A 500 -35.13 -29.12 31.31
C VAL A 500 -36.13 -29.62 32.36
N THR A 501 -35.67 -30.04 33.54
CA THR A 501 -36.55 -30.49 34.63
C THR A 501 -37.45 -29.37 35.14
N ARG A 502 -36.96 -28.13 35.22
CA ARG A 502 -37.78 -26.97 35.62
C ARG A 502 -38.82 -26.59 34.57
N MET A 503 -38.45 -26.63 33.29
CA MET A 503 -39.36 -26.36 32.18
C MET A 503 -40.46 -27.45 32.09
N LEU A 504 -40.08 -28.72 32.20
CA LEU A 504 -41.01 -29.84 32.31
C LEU A 504 -41.98 -29.67 33.47
N TRP A 505 -41.45 -29.35 34.65
CA TRP A 505 -42.22 -29.09 35.85
C TRP A 505 -43.25 -27.97 35.65
N GLU A 506 -42.83 -26.83 35.10
CA GLU A 506 -43.72 -25.69 34.83
C GLU A 506 -44.82 -26.03 33.81
N GLN A 507 -44.52 -26.82 32.78
CA GLN A 507 -45.51 -27.23 31.77
C GLN A 507 -46.50 -28.26 32.31
N ILE A 508 -46.04 -29.29 33.03
CA ILE A 508 -46.90 -30.29 33.67
C ILE A 508 -47.83 -29.59 34.68
N LYS A 509 -47.28 -28.66 35.48
CA LYS A 509 -48.06 -27.87 36.44
C LYS A 509 -49.12 -27.01 35.75
N GLN A 510 -48.79 -26.32 34.66
CA GLN A 510 -49.77 -25.51 33.92
C GLN A 510 -50.91 -26.33 33.29
N ILE A 511 -50.64 -27.57 32.87
CA ILE A 511 -51.64 -28.45 32.26
C ILE A 511 -52.62 -28.97 33.34
N ILE A 512 -52.09 -29.46 34.45
CA ILE A 512 -52.89 -30.07 35.53
C ILE A 512 -53.69 -29.02 36.32
N GLN A 513 -53.19 -27.78 36.43
CA GLN A 513 -53.90 -26.68 37.09
C GLN A 513 -55.11 -26.14 36.32
N ARG A 514 -55.27 -26.44 35.03
CA ARG A 514 -56.38 -25.94 34.20
C ARG A 514 -57.67 -26.76 34.29
N ILE A 515 -57.67 -27.84 35.08
CA ILE A 515 -58.80 -28.76 35.16
C ILE A 515 -59.79 -28.28 36.23
N THR A 516 -61.06 -28.18 35.85
CA THR A 516 -62.18 -27.85 36.74
C THR A 516 -62.76 -29.12 37.35
N TRP A 517 -62.45 -29.38 38.62
CA TRP A 517 -62.77 -30.62 39.29
C TRP A 517 -64.13 -30.58 40.00
N VAL A 518 -64.89 -31.68 39.90
CA VAL A 518 -66.16 -31.86 40.60
C VAL A 518 -65.88 -32.25 42.05
N SER A 519 -66.47 -31.52 43.00
CA SER A 519 -66.31 -31.78 44.44
C SER A 519 -67.16 -32.98 44.86
N PRO A 520 -66.57 -34.09 45.35
CA PRO A 520 -67.35 -35.23 45.81
C PRO A 520 -67.94 -34.95 47.21
N PRO A 521 -69.01 -35.68 47.60
CA PRO A 521 -69.55 -35.63 48.96
C PRO A 521 -68.65 -36.31 50.00
N ALA A 522 -67.76 -37.24 49.62
CA ALA A 522 -66.83 -37.90 50.54
C ALA A 522 -65.49 -38.24 49.86
N ILE A 523 -64.39 -38.22 50.64
CA ILE A 523 -63.04 -38.58 50.18
C ILE A 523 -62.89 -40.10 50.24
N THR A 524 -63.21 -40.79 49.14
CA THR A 524 -63.05 -42.25 49.01
C THR A 524 -61.78 -42.62 48.25
N LEU A 525 -61.33 -43.87 48.39
CA LEU A 525 -60.22 -44.43 47.60
C LEU A 525 -60.48 -44.32 46.10
N GLU A 526 -61.71 -44.59 45.67
CA GLU A 526 -62.14 -44.48 44.26
C GLU A 526 -62.10 -43.05 43.75
N TRP A 527 -62.49 -42.08 44.59
CA TRP A 527 -62.39 -40.67 44.24
C TRP A 527 -60.94 -40.24 44.04
N LYS A 528 -60.02 -40.63 44.93
CA LYS A 528 -58.59 -40.33 44.79
C LYS A 528 -58.02 -40.91 43.50
N ARG A 529 -58.36 -42.17 43.16
CA ARG A 529 -57.99 -42.79 41.88
C ARG A 529 -58.55 -42.03 40.69
N LYS A 530 -59.82 -41.60 40.75
CA LYS A 530 -60.45 -40.84 39.65
C LYS A 530 -59.80 -39.48 39.42
N VAL A 531 -59.47 -38.75 40.49
CA VAL A 531 -58.73 -37.48 40.40
C VAL A 531 -57.34 -37.71 39.80
N ALA A 532 -56.65 -38.77 40.21
CA ALA A 532 -55.36 -39.12 39.64
C ALA A 532 -55.43 -39.51 38.15
N GLN A 533 -56.43 -40.30 37.76
CA GLN A 533 -56.67 -40.71 36.38
C GLN A 533 -56.89 -39.50 35.47
N GLU A 534 -57.81 -38.61 35.84
CA GLU A 534 -58.11 -37.40 35.06
C GLU A 534 -56.89 -36.46 34.98
N ALA A 535 -56.03 -36.44 36.01
CA ALA A 535 -54.79 -35.67 36.00
C ALA A 535 -53.76 -36.27 35.02
N ILE A 536 -53.64 -37.60 34.96
CA ILE A 536 -52.77 -38.32 34.02
C ILE A 536 -53.30 -38.14 32.57
N GLU A 537 -54.61 -38.29 32.35
CA GLU A 537 -55.24 -38.16 31.03
C GLU A 537 -55.18 -36.73 30.47
N SER A 538 -55.15 -35.73 31.33
CA SER A 538 -54.96 -34.33 30.92
C SER A 538 -53.58 -34.06 30.31
N LEU A 539 -52.61 -34.92 30.58
CA LEU A 539 -51.21 -34.72 30.22
C LEU A 539 -50.96 -35.14 28.78
N SER A 540 -50.90 -34.15 27.88
CA SER A 540 -50.62 -34.41 26.46
C SER A 540 -49.13 -34.59 26.21
N ALA A 541 -48.70 -35.83 25.95
CA ALA A 541 -47.34 -36.15 25.51
C ALA A 541 -46.92 -35.35 24.26
N SER A 542 -47.86 -35.12 23.32
CA SER A 542 -47.60 -34.31 22.12
C SER A 542 -47.30 -32.84 22.45
N LYS A 543 -48.00 -32.22 23.41
CA LYS A 543 -47.73 -30.83 23.81
C LYS A 543 -46.36 -30.71 24.48
N LEU A 544 -45.99 -31.68 25.31
CA LEU A 544 -44.74 -31.68 26.05
C LEU A 544 -43.52 -31.89 25.12
N ALA A 545 -43.58 -32.89 24.24
CA ALA A 545 -42.56 -33.10 23.21
C ALA A 545 -42.42 -31.90 22.26
N LYS A 546 -43.54 -31.33 21.81
CA LYS A 546 -43.54 -30.11 20.97
C LYS A 546 -42.91 -28.92 21.67
N SER A 547 -43.17 -28.71 22.96
CA SER A 547 -42.62 -27.59 23.72
C SER A 547 -41.09 -27.64 23.78
N ILE A 548 -40.52 -28.82 24.01
CA ILE A 548 -39.07 -29.03 24.06
C ILE A 548 -38.44 -28.85 22.68
N CYS A 549 -38.93 -29.55 21.66
CA CYS A 549 -38.37 -29.46 20.31
C CYS A 549 -38.62 -28.11 19.62
N SER A 550 -39.67 -27.38 19.98
CA SER A 550 -39.91 -26.03 19.44
C SER A 550 -38.79 -25.06 19.80
N GLN A 551 -38.18 -25.17 20.99
CA GLN A 551 -37.07 -24.30 21.38
C GLN A 551 -35.83 -24.55 20.52
N PHE A 552 -35.51 -25.81 20.24
CA PHE A 552 -34.43 -26.19 19.34
C PHE A 552 -34.67 -25.66 17.92
N ARG A 553 -35.88 -25.85 17.39
CA ARG A 553 -36.23 -25.37 16.05
C ARG A 553 -36.17 -23.85 15.94
N THR A 554 -36.60 -23.13 16.98
CA THR A 554 -36.56 -21.67 17.00
C THR A 554 -35.12 -21.15 16.97
N ARG A 555 -34.22 -21.77 17.76
CA ARG A 555 -32.79 -21.41 17.75
C ARG A 555 -32.12 -21.75 16.42
N LEU A 556 -32.39 -22.93 15.86
CA LEU A 556 -31.88 -23.32 14.55
C LEU A 556 -32.30 -22.32 13.46
N ASN A 557 -33.57 -21.88 13.48
CA ASN A 557 -34.08 -20.90 12.52
C ASN A 557 -33.42 -19.52 12.71
N SER A 558 -33.21 -19.10 13.97
CA SER A 558 -32.45 -17.87 14.30
C SER A 558 -31.03 -17.92 13.73
N SER A 559 -30.31 -19.03 13.94
CA SER A 559 -28.96 -19.23 13.41
C SER A 559 -28.91 -19.18 11.88
N HIS A 560 -29.89 -19.80 11.21
CA HIS A 560 -30.02 -19.78 9.75
C HIS A 560 -30.28 -18.36 9.21
N GLU A 561 -31.20 -17.63 9.84
CA GLU A 561 -31.49 -16.23 9.48
C GLU A 561 -30.29 -15.32 9.70
N ALA A 562 -29.56 -15.49 10.82
CA ALA A 562 -28.34 -14.74 11.13
C ALA A 562 -27.22 -15.02 10.11
N PHE A 563 -27.09 -16.28 9.67
CA PHE A 563 -26.16 -16.65 8.60
C PHE A 563 -26.54 -15.98 7.28
N ALA A 564 -27.81 -16.06 6.88
CA ALA A 564 -28.30 -15.46 5.65
C ALA A 564 -28.16 -13.92 5.66
N ALA A 565 -28.31 -13.27 6.81
CA ALA A 565 -28.08 -11.83 6.97
C ALA A 565 -26.59 -11.47 6.85
N SER A 566 -25.71 -12.22 7.51
CA SER A 566 -24.26 -12.02 7.45
C SER A 566 -23.72 -12.24 6.04
N LEU A 567 -24.21 -13.27 5.34
CA LEU A 567 -23.85 -13.53 3.94
C LEU A 567 -24.27 -12.36 3.04
N ARG A 568 -25.49 -11.84 3.20
CA ARG A 568 -26.00 -10.68 2.44
C ARG A 568 -25.16 -9.43 2.65
N GLN A 569 -24.78 -9.12 3.89
CA GLN A 569 -23.89 -8.00 4.18
C GLN A 569 -22.52 -8.16 3.51
N PHE A 570 -21.98 -9.38 3.51
CA PHE A 570 -20.72 -9.68 2.84
C PHE A 570 -20.84 -9.51 1.32
N VAL A 571 -21.92 -9.99 0.68
CA VAL A 571 -22.17 -9.74 -0.75
C VAL A 571 -22.19 -8.26 -1.06
N PHE A 572 -22.92 -7.49 -0.25
CA PHE A 572 -23.05 -6.05 -0.44
C PHE A 572 -21.69 -5.35 -0.34
N GLY A 573 -20.87 -5.72 0.65
CA GLY A 573 -19.52 -5.19 0.82
C GLY A 573 -18.58 -5.54 -0.34
N VAL A 574 -18.65 -6.78 -0.84
CA VAL A 574 -17.84 -7.23 -1.99
C VAL A 574 -18.29 -6.56 -3.29
N LEU A 575 -19.59 -6.46 -3.56
CA LEU A 575 -20.12 -5.84 -4.78
C LEU A 575 -19.88 -4.33 -4.82
N LEU A 576 -20.02 -3.63 -3.69
CA LEU A 576 -19.68 -2.21 -3.59
C LEU A 576 -18.19 -1.95 -3.81
N ASN A 577 -17.32 -2.77 -3.21
CA ASN A 577 -15.87 -2.67 -3.43
C ASN A 577 -15.47 -3.00 -4.88
N ALA A 578 -16.27 -3.82 -5.58
CA ALA A 578 -16.07 -4.14 -6.98
C ALA A 578 -16.76 -3.16 -7.96
N GLY A 579 -17.31 -2.04 -7.47
CA GLY A 579 -17.88 -0.98 -8.31
C GLY A 579 -19.29 -1.25 -8.84
N TYR A 580 -20.01 -2.24 -8.33
CA TYR A 580 -21.39 -2.50 -8.72
C TYR A 580 -22.37 -1.65 -7.91
N THR A 581 -23.28 -0.96 -8.60
CA THR A 581 -24.50 -0.42 -7.99
C THR A 581 -25.45 -1.56 -7.71
N VAL A 582 -25.58 -1.93 -6.42
CA VAL A 582 -26.57 -2.93 -5.99
C VAL A 582 -27.92 -2.23 -5.89
N ASN A 583 -28.87 -2.56 -6.77
CA ASN A 583 -30.27 -2.14 -6.59
C ASN A 583 -30.87 -2.94 -5.42
N PRO A 584 -31.60 -2.28 -4.51
CA PRO A 584 -32.07 -2.84 -3.24
C PRO A 584 -33.01 -4.05 -3.37
#